data_AF-A0A5N7DAT1-F1
#
_entry.id   AF-A0A5N7DAT1-F1
#
_cell.length_a   1.000
_cell.length_b   1.000
_cell.length_c   1.000
_cell.angle_alpha   90.00
_cell.angle_beta   90.00
_cell.angle_gamma   90.00
#
_symmetry.space_group_name_H-M   'P 1'
#
loop_
_entity.id
_entity.type
_entity.pdbx_description
1 polymer ?
#
loop_
_entity_poly.entity_id
_entity_poly.type
_entity_poly.pdbx_seq_one_letter_code
_entity_poly.pdbx_strand_id
1 'polypeptide(L)'
;MAVKYRHSGRRVLIALSLLYTGLLLASGVTAALGPYYFTGAACSAMTVLLSTALVDLESPPSCGACFLYGFVAASAGLASGVYTEYAW
;
A
#
# COMPACT_ATOMS: atom_id res chain seq x y z
N MET A 1 -5.91 18.07 -15.55
CA MET A 1 -4.55 17.53 -15.38
C MET A 1 -4.48 15.98 -15.49
N ALA A 2 -5.53 15.29 -15.95
CA ALA A 2 -5.54 13.82 -16.09
C ALA A 2 -4.98 13.30 -17.45
N VAL A 3 -4.82 14.15 -18.46
CA VAL A 3 -4.51 13.71 -19.83
C VAL A 3 -3.01 13.48 -20.06
N LYS A 4 -2.12 14.13 -19.28
CA LYS A 4 -0.66 14.07 -19.51
C LYS A 4 0.00 12.79 -18.99
N TYR A 5 -0.67 12.05 -18.10
CA TYR A 5 -0.16 10.81 -17.50
C TYR A 5 -0.95 9.56 -17.89
N ARG A 6 -1.81 9.63 -18.91
CA ARG A 6 -2.69 8.55 -19.39
C ARG A 6 -1.97 7.21 -19.65
N HIS A 7 -0.66 7.23 -19.93
CA HIS A 7 0.16 6.02 -20.08
C HIS A 7 1.28 5.83 -19.03
N SER A 8 1.54 6.83 -18.18
CA SER A 8 2.63 6.79 -17.17
C SER A 8 2.14 6.68 -15.74
N GLY A 9 0.87 6.99 -15.45
CA GLY A 9 0.32 6.95 -14.09
C GLY A 9 0.50 5.58 -13.42
N ARG A 10 0.30 4.48 -14.16
CA ARG A 10 0.51 3.12 -13.66
C ARG A 10 1.97 2.84 -13.30
N ARG A 11 2.93 3.34 -14.09
CA ARG A 11 4.37 3.17 -13.78
C ARG A 11 4.77 3.94 -12.53
N VAL A 12 4.25 5.15 -12.37
CA VAL A 12 4.49 5.97 -11.17
C VAL A 12 3.87 5.30 -9.95
N LEU A 13 2.65 4.77 -10.05
CA LEU A 13 1.99 4.04 -8.96
C LEU A 13 2.78 2.79 -8.53
N ILE A 14 3.29 2.02 -9.50
CA ILE A 14 4.14 0.85 -9.21
C ILE A 14 5.46 1.26 -8.57
N ALA A 15 6.10 2.33 -9.07
CA ALA A 15 7.33 2.84 -8.46
C ALA A 15 7.08 3.30 -7.01
N LEU A 16 5.96 3.97 -6.76
CA LEU A 16 5.58 4.44 -5.43
C LEU A 16 5.26 3.27 -4.49
N SER A 17 4.57 2.23 -4.97
CA SER A 17 4.24 1.06 -4.16
C SER A 17 5.47 0.26 -3.77
N LEU A 18 6.46 0.13 -4.68
CA LEU A 18 7.78 -0.45 -4.39
C LEU A 18 8.55 0.38 -3.35
N LEU A 19 8.53 1.71 -3.49
CA LEU A 19 9.14 2.61 -2.50
C LEU A 19 8.48 2.43 -1.13
N TYR A 20 7.15 2.41 -1.07
CA TYR A 20 6.39 2.20 0.15
C TYR A 20 6.71 0.87 0.83
N THR A 21 6.81 -0.22 0.07
CA THR A 21 7.22 -1.53 0.61
C THR A 21 8.64 -1.49 1.17
N GLY A 22 9.57 -0.83 0.47
CA GLY A 22 10.93 -0.62 0.95
C GLY A 22 10.97 0.15 2.28
N LEU A 23 10.17 1.23 2.39
CA LEU A 23 10.07 2.00 3.64
C LEU A 23 9.49 1.16 4.79
N LEU A 24 8.49 0.32 4.53
CA LEU A 24 7.91 -0.56 5.55
C LEU A 24 8.90 -1.60 6.10
N LEU A 25 9.68 -2.21 5.20
CA LEU A 25 10.73 -3.14 5.60
C LEU A 25 11.82 -2.41 6.41
N ALA A 26 12.24 -1.23 5.94
CA ALA A 26 13.22 -0.42 6.65
C ALA A 26 12.73 -0.03 8.05
N SER A 27 11.48 0.42 8.19
CA SER A 27 10.90 0.75 9.50
C SER A 27 10.86 -0.46 10.43
N GLY A 28 10.45 -1.64 9.93
CA GLY A 28 10.45 -2.89 10.70
C GLY A 28 11.82 -3.24 11.26
N VAL A 29 12.86 -3.18 10.41
CA VAL A 29 14.24 -3.47 10.80
C VAL A 29 14.78 -2.44 11.78
N THR A 30 14.56 -1.15 11.54
CA THR A 30 15.06 -0.07 12.43
C THR A 30 14.40 -0.10 13.81
N ALA A 31 13.15 -0.53 13.90
CA ALA A 31 12.40 -0.63 15.16
C ALA A 31 12.54 -2.01 15.85
N ALA A 32 13.33 -2.93 15.29
CA ALA A 32 13.49 -4.30 15.78
C ALA A 32 12.15 -5.02 16.04
N LEU A 33 11.17 -4.80 15.16
CA LEU A 33 9.83 -5.35 15.26
C LEU A 33 9.81 -6.85 14.92
N GLY A 34 8.87 -7.57 15.53
CA GLY A 34 8.71 -9.02 15.41
C GLY A 34 7.91 -9.49 14.19
N PRO A 35 7.59 -10.79 14.13
CA PRO A 35 6.99 -11.43 12.96
C PRO A 35 5.55 -10.98 12.66
N TYR A 36 4.78 -10.54 13.66
CA TYR A 36 3.43 -10.01 13.46
C TYR A 36 3.44 -8.66 12.74
N TYR A 37 4.47 -7.82 12.96
CA TYR A 37 4.66 -6.61 12.15
C TYR A 37 4.89 -6.97 10.68
N PHE A 38 5.81 -7.89 10.41
CA PHE A 38 6.16 -8.26 9.04
C PHE A 38 5.00 -8.90 8.29
N THR A 39 4.15 -9.68 8.96
CA THR A 39 2.92 -10.23 8.35
C THR A 39 1.91 -9.13 8.03
N GLY A 40 1.68 -8.17 8.94
CA GLY A 40 0.82 -7.01 8.67
C GLY A 40 1.36 -6.13 7.54
N ALA A 41 2.68 -5.89 7.53
CA ALA A 41 3.37 -5.15 6.47
C ALA A 41 3.27 -5.85 5.11
N ALA A 42 3.39 -7.19 5.06
CA ALA A 42 3.22 -7.96 3.84
C ALA A 42 1.77 -7.91 3.31
N CYS A 43 0.78 -8.01 4.20
CA CYS A 43 -0.64 -7.87 3.84
C CYS A 43 -0.94 -6.47 3.28
N SER A 44 -0.38 -5.44 3.90
CA SER A 44 -0.51 -4.04 3.46
C SER A 44 0.16 -3.80 2.11
N ALA A 45 1.36 -4.33 1.92
CA ALA A 45 2.08 -4.31 0.65
C ALA A 45 1.28 -4.97 -0.48
N MET A 46 0.71 -6.16 -0.24
CA MET A 46 -0.13 -6.85 -1.22
C MET A 46 -1.37 -6.04 -1.56
N THR A 47 -2.05 -5.45 -0.59
CA THR A 47 -3.26 -4.66 -0.84
C THR A 47 -2.97 -3.40 -1.66
N VAL A 48 -1.85 -2.71 -1.42
CA VAL A 48 -1.40 -1.59 -2.26
C VAL A 48 -1.03 -2.05 -3.67
N LEU A 49 -0.34 -3.19 -3.81
CA LEU A 49 0.02 -3.74 -5.12
C LEU A 49 -1.23 -4.18 -5.93
N LEU A 50 -2.18 -4.84 -5.28
CA LEU A 50 -3.44 -5.25 -5.90
C LEU A 50 -4.28 -4.04 -6.32
N SER A 51 -4.41 -3.03 -5.46
CA SER A 51 -5.16 -1.82 -5.79
C SER A 51 -4.48 -1.02 -6.91
N THR A 52 -3.14 -0.93 -6.94
CA THR A 52 -2.43 -0.30 -8.07
C THR A 52 -2.50 -1.12 -9.37
N ALA A 53 -2.62 -2.44 -9.29
CA ALA A 53 -2.79 -3.32 -10.45
C ALA A 53 -4.22 -3.26 -11.03
N LEU A 54 -5.23 -3.18 -10.16
CA LEU A 54 -6.66 -3.21 -10.50
C LEU A 54 -7.27 -1.82 -10.74
N VAL A 55 -6.59 -0.73 -10.36
CA VAL A 55 -7.06 0.64 -10.62
C VAL A 55 -7.20 0.87 -12.12
N ASP A 56 -8.43 1.16 -12.52
CA ASP A 56 -8.75 1.64 -13.86
C ASP A 56 -8.58 3.16 -13.91
N LEU A 57 -7.54 3.61 -14.63
CA LEU A 57 -7.21 5.03 -14.78
C LEU A 57 -8.16 5.75 -15.76
N GLU A 58 -9.01 5.03 -16.47
CA GLU A 58 -9.90 5.59 -17.49
C GLU A 58 -11.18 6.18 -16.88
N SER A 59 -11.59 5.70 -15.69
CA SER A 59 -12.79 6.15 -14.98
C SER A 59 -12.45 6.88 -13.67
N PRO A 60 -12.52 8.23 -13.63
CA PRO A 60 -12.19 9.01 -12.44
C PRO A 60 -12.96 8.64 -11.15
N PRO A 61 -14.28 8.31 -11.18
CA PRO A 61 -14.98 7.92 -9.95
C PRO A 61 -14.57 6.53 -9.43
N SER A 62 -14.21 5.59 -10.31
CA SER A 62 -13.74 4.27 -9.89
C SER A 62 -12.33 4.34 -9.31
N CYS A 63 -11.47 5.20 -9.87
CA CYS A 63 -10.11 5.43 -9.40
C CYS A 63 -10.11 6.01 -7.98
N GLY A 64 -10.96 6.99 -7.70
CA GLY A 64 -11.07 7.58 -6.36
C GLY A 64 -11.51 6.57 -5.31
N ALA A 65 -12.56 5.79 -5.61
CA ALA A 65 -13.04 4.75 -4.71
C ALA A 65 -12.00 3.64 -4.50
N CYS A 66 -11.41 3.10 -5.57
CA CYS A 66 -10.44 2.02 -5.48
C CYS A 66 -9.17 2.44 -4.73
N PHE A 67 -8.72 3.69 -4.92
CA PHE A 67 -7.60 4.25 -4.15
C PHE A 67 -7.95 4.39 -2.66
N LEU A 68 -9.15 4.88 -2.34
CA LEU A 68 -9.59 5.08 -0.96
C LEU A 68 -9.77 3.74 -0.23
N TYR A 69 -10.40 2.75 -0.87
CA TYR A 69 -10.53 1.40 -0.33
C TYR A 69 -9.17 0.70 -0.20
N GLY A 70 -8.30 0.80 -1.21
CA GLY A 70 -6.97 0.23 -1.17
C GLY A 70 -6.11 0.83 -0.06
N PHE A 71 -6.17 2.16 0.11
CA PHE A 71 -5.48 2.86 1.18
C PHE A 71 -6.00 2.48 2.56
N VAL A 72 -7.31 2.44 2.75
CA VAL A 72 -7.92 2.05 4.04
C VAL A 72 -7.57 0.60 4.37
N ALA A 73 -7.67 -0.33 3.42
CA ALA A 73 -7.34 -1.74 3.63
C ALA A 73 -5.85 -1.92 4.00
N ALA A 74 -4.96 -1.25 3.27
CA ALA A 74 -3.52 -1.29 3.53
C ALA A 74 -3.19 -0.70 4.91
N SER A 75 -3.76 0.46 5.25
CA SER A 75 -3.56 1.12 6.54
C SER A 75 -4.07 0.27 7.69
N ALA A 76 -5.26 -0.33 7.53
CA ALA A 76 -5.85 -1.21 8.53
C ALA A 76 -5.02 -2.47 8.75
N GLY A 77 -4.47 -3.09 7.69
CA GLY A 77 -3.60 -4.26 7.79
C GLY A 77 -2.27 -3.98 8.50
N LEU A 78 -1.70 -2.79 8.31
CA LEU A 78 -0.52 -2.37 9.07
C LEU A 78 -0.86 -2.03 10.51
N ALA A 79 -1.93 -1.28 10.73
CA ALA A 79 -2.34 -0.88 12.08
C ALA A 79 -2.64 -2.11 12.93
N SER A 80 -3.30 -3.14 12.36
CA SER A 80 -3.53 -4.40 13.05
C SER A 80 -2.23 -5.15 13.35
N GLY A 81 -1.29 -5.25 12.39
CA GLY A 81 0.02 -5.88 12.60
C GLY A 81 0.84 -5.20 13.69
N VAL A 82 0.88 -3.87 13.70
CA VAL A 82 1.54 -3.08 14.75
C VAL A 82 0.84 -3.28 16.09
N TYR A 83 -0.50 -3.20 16.11
CA TYR A 83 -1.25 -3.39 17.35
C TYR A 83 -1.02 -4.78 17.95
N THR A 84 -0.94 -5.83 17.13
CA THR A 84 -0.65 -7.19 17.60
C THR A 84 0.77 -7.34 18.14
N GLU A 85 1.75 -6.59 17.64
CA GLU A 85 3.11 -6.60 18.19
C GLU A 85 3.23 -5.88 19.54
N TYR A 86 2.37 -4.89 19.79
CA TYR A 86 2.38 -4.17 21.07
C TYR A 86 1.43 -4.79 22.10
N ALA A 87 0.45 -5.59 21.67
CA ALA A 87 -0.51 -6.26 22.54
C ALA A 87 0.01 -7.59 23.12
N TRP A 88 1.05 -8.19 22.52
CA TRP A 88 1.61 -9.50 22.88
C TRP A 88 3.14 -9.42 22.94
#